data_AF-A0A9P6TSM8-F1
#
_entry.id   AF-A0A9P6TSM8-F1
#
_cell.length_a   1.000
_cell.length_b   1.000
_cell.length_c   1.000
_cell.angle_alpha   90.00
_cell.angle_beta   90.00
_cell.angle_gamma   90.00
#
_symmetry.space_group_name_H-M   'P 1'
#
loop_
_entity.id
_entity.type
_entity.pdbx_description
1 polymer ?
#
loop_
_entity_poly.entity_id
_entity_poly.type
_entity_poly.pdbx_seq_one_letter_code
_entity_poly.pdbx_strand_id
1 'polypeptide(L)'
;MSIQQALQAIFGLAGVSVAVDVLDWDESSHVGIIKVPQSDLVTVWNALSMHQFLIASQPCAFDVLDSSAHLISLADHSRSS
;
A
#
# COMPACT_ATOMS: atom_id res chain seq x y z
N MET A 1 7.62 -9.41 -5.32
CA MET A 1 6.42 -9.10 -6.13
C MET A 1 5.87 -7.77 -5.65
N SER A 2 5.57 -6.83 -6.55
CA SER A 2 5.34 -5.42 -6.25
C SER A 2 3.85 -5.05 -6.16
N ILE A 3 3.52 -3.93 -5.52
CA ILE A 3 2.16 -3.36 -5.44
C ILE A 3 1.52 -3.20 -6.83
N GLN A 4 2.32 -2.88 -7.85
CA GLN A 4 1.87 -2.78 -9.24
C GLN A 4 1.31 -4.11 -9.79
N GLN A 5 1.84 -5.26 -9.36
CA GLN A 5 1.33 -6.56 -9.79
C GLN A 5 -0.04 -6.86 -9.19
N ALA A 6 -0.28 -6.44 -7.93
CA ALA A 6 -1.60 -6.55 -7.31
C ALA A 6 -2.63 -5.67 -8.04
N LEU A 7 -2.27 -4.43 -8.33
CA LEU A 7 -3.11 -3.52 -9.11
C LEU A 7 -3.42 -4.09 -10.51
N GLN A 8 -2.43 -4.65 -11.19
CA GLN A 8 -2.63 -5.30 -12.49
C GLN A 8 -3.52 -6.54 -12.38
N ALA A 9 -3.35 -7.37 -11.34
CA ALA A 9 -4.10 -8.60 -11.17
C ALA A 9 -5.58 -8.34 -10.89
N ILE A 10 -5.89 -7.30 -10.12
CA ILE A 10 -7.27 -6.97 -9.71
C ILE A 10 -7.96 -6.06 -10.73
N PHE A 11 -7.27 -5.04 -11.25
CA PHE A 11 -7.85 -3.98 -12.09
C PHE A 11 -7.33 -3.97 -13.54
N GLY A 12 -6.48 -4.92 -13.93
CA GLY A 12 -5.92 -5.00 -15.29
C GLY A 12 -5.01 -3.82 -15.63
N LEU A 13 -4.98 -3.43 -16.91
CA LEU A 13 -4.16 -2.31 -17.40
C LEU A 13 -4.50 -0.97 -16.73
N ALA A 14 -5.76 -0.77 -16.33
CA ALA A 14 -6.19 0.43 -15.62
C ALA A 14 -5.58 0.53 -14.21
N GLY A 15 -5.33 -0.62 -13.56
CA GLY A 15 -4.62 -0.64 -12.27
C GLY A 15 -3.16 -0.23 -12.40
N VAL A 16 -2.51 -0.58 -13.50
CA VAL A 16 -1.09 -0.26 -13.74
C VAL A 16 -0.86 1.24 -13.95
N SER A 17 -1.86 1.98 -14.41
CA SER A 17 -1.76 3.44 -14.56
C SER A 17 -1.86 4.21 -13.24
N VAL A 18 -2.20 3.55 -12.13
CA VAL A 18 -2.27 4.19 -10.82
C VAL A 18 -0.86 4.55 -10.36
N ALA A 19 -0.63 5.84 -10.09
CA ALA A 19 0.62 6.31 -9.54
C ALA A 19 0.72 5.92 -8.06
N VAL A 20 1.72 5.11 -7.71
CA VAL A 20 2.02 4.73 -6.33
C VAL A 20 3.49 5.02 -6.07
N ASP A 21 3.75 5.92 -5.14
CA ASP A 21 5.10 6.28 -4.71
C ASP A 21 5.35 5.72 -3.31
N VAL A 22 6.50 5.08 -3.09
CA VAL A 22 6.94 4.65 -1.75
C VAL A 22 7.75 5.79 -1.15
N LEU A 23 7.27 6.35 -0.03
CA LEU A 23 7.91 7.47 0.66
C LEU A 23 8.89 7.02 1.73
N ASP A 24 8.57 5.93 2.42
CA ASP A 24 9.39 5.38 3.49
C ASP A 24 9.15 3.87 3.62
N TRP A 25 10.17 3.15 4.08
CA TRP A 25 10.12 1.72 4.34
C TRP A 25 11.10 1.35 5.45
N ASP A 26 10.57 0.86 6.56
CA ASP A 26 11.33 0.29 7.66
C ASP A 26 11.43 -1.23 7.49
N GLU A 27 12.63 -1.70 7.14
CA GLU A 27 12.93 -3.12 6.98
C GLU A 27 12.81 -3.92 8.29
N SER A 28 12.94 -3.25 9.45
CA SER A 28 12.90 -3.94 10.74
C SER A 28 11.47 -4.28 11.17
N SER A 29 10.55 -3.32 11.03
CA SER A 29 9.13 -3.50 11.37
C SER A 29 8.27 -3.94 10.19
N HIS A 30 8.80 -3.93 8.96
CA HIS A 30 8.06 -4.16 7.71
C HIS A 30 6.89 -3.17 7.52
N VAL A 31 7.08 -1.93 7.99
CA VAL A 31 6.11 -0.86 7.86
C VAL A 31 6.64 0.17 6.87
N GLY A 32 5.77 0.63 5.97
CA GLY A 32 6.11 1.68 5.02
C GLY A 32 4.98 2.66 4.79
N ILE A 33 5.32 3.78 4.18
CA ILE A 33 4.38 4.83 3.80
C ILE A 33 4.33 4.89 2.28
N ILE A 34 3.13 4.73 1.73
CA ILE A 34 2.88 4.93 0.30
C ILE A 34 2.04 6.18 0.09
N LYS A 35 2.31 6.87 -1.03
CA LYS A 35 1.53 7.99 -1.51
C LYS A 35 0.81 7.60 -2.79
N VAL A 36 -0.46 7.95 -2.83
CA VAL A 36 -1.34 7.69 -3.97
C VAL A 36 -2.23 8.90 -4.24
N PRO A 37 -2.67 9.12 -5.49
CA PRO A 37 -3.73 10.08 -5.78
C PRO A 37 -4.99 9.76 -4.97
N GLN A 38 -5.66 10.79 -4.44
CA GLN A 38 -6.88 10.59 -3.65
C GLN A 38 -7.99 9.88 -4.46
N SER A 39 -8.05 10.11 -5.77
CA SER A 39 -8.99 9.42 -6.67
C SER A 39 -8.80 7.91 -6.70
N ASP A 40 -7.57 7.45 -6.45
CA ASP A 40 -7.17 6.06 -6.62
C ASP A 40 -6.97 5.35 -5.27
N LEU A 41 -7.11 6.07 -4.15
CA LEU A 41 -6.94 5.54 -2.79
C LEU A 41 -7.77 4.26 -2.58
N VAL A 42 -9.05 4.29 -2.94
CA VAL A 42 -9.97 3.15 -2.77
C VAL A 42 -9.55 1.98 -3.66
N THR A 43 -9.11 2.26 -4.88
CA THR A 43 -8.60 1.26 -5.83
C THR A 43 -7.37 0.55 -5.26
N VAL A 44 -6.41 1.32 -4.75
CA VAL A 44 -5.17 0.78 -4.18
C VAL A 44 -5.47 -0.02 -2.91
N TRP A 45 -6.31 0.51 -2.02
CA TRP A 45 -6.71 -0.22 -0.81
C TRP A 45 -7.32 -1.57 -1.16
N ASN A 46 -8.30 -1.61 -2.06
CA ASN A 46 -8.94 -2.85 -2.47
C ASN A 46 -7.94 -3.83 -3.11
N ALA A 47 -7.01 -3.35 -3.94
CA ALA A 47 -5.97 -4.21 -4.51
C ALA A 47 -5.09 -4.83 -3.43
N LEU A 48 -4.65 -4.06 -2.44
CA LEU A 48 -3.77 -4.52 -1.36
C LEU A 48 -4.48 -5.52 -0.43
N SER A 49 -5.75 -5.27 -0.10
CA SER A 49 -6.52 -6.16 0.79
C SER A 49 -6.95 -7.46 0.11
N MET A 50 -7.24 -7.45 -1.20
CA MET A 50 -7.73 -8.64 -1.91
C MET A 50 -6.61 -9.51 -2.49
N HIS A 51 -5.45 -8.93 -2.79
CA HIS A 51 -4.38 -9.66 -3.43
C HIS A 51 -3.53 -10.42 -2.41
N GLN A 52 -3.37 -11.73 -2.63
CA GLN A 52 -2.48 -12.55 -1.83
C GLN A 52 -1.06 -12.46 -2.39
N PHE A 53 -0.17 -11.80 -1.65
CA PHE A 53 1.21 -11.65 -2.08
C PHE A 53 2.01 -12.91 -1.74
N LEU A 54 2.96 -13.28 -2.60
CA LEU A 54 3.94 -14.32 -2.31
C LEU A 54 5.33 -13.68 -2.29
N ILE A 55 5.93 -13.61 -1.11
CA ILE A 55 7.29 -13.10 -0.90
C ILE A 55 8.12 -14.28 -0.39
N ALA A 56 9.22 -14.60 -1.09
CA ALA A 56 10.06 -15.76 -0.77
C ALA A 56 9.27 -17.08 -0.59
N SER A 57 8.24 -17.30 -1.43
CA SER A 57 7.34 -18.46 -1.38
C SER A 57 6.46 -18.56 -0.11
N GLN A 58 6.37 -17.48 0.67
CA GLN A 58 5.45 -17.37 1.80
C GLN A 58 4.29 -16.43 1.45
N PRO A 59 3.05 -16.78 1.85
CA PRO A 59 1.92 -15.89 1.68
C PRO A 59 2.09 -14.68 2.62
N CYS A 60 1.98 -13.49 2.06
CA CYS A 60 2.01 -12.22 2.78
C CYS A 60 0.69 -11.47 2.52
N ALA A 61 0.14 -10.91 3.58
CA ALA A 61 -0.96 -9.95 3.52
C ALA A 61 -0.41 -8.55 3.78
N PHE A 62 -1.02 -7.55 3.17
CA PHE A 62 -0.76 -6.15 3.51
C PHE A 62 -1.93 -5.64 4.34
N ASP A 63 -1.61 -5.10 5.50
CA ASP A 63 -2.56 -4.41 6.37
C ASP A 63 -2.33 -2.91 6.28
N VAL A 64 -3.42 -2.17 6.05
CA VAL A 64 -3.40 -0.70 6.06
C VAL A 64 -3.60 -0.25 7.51
N LEU A 65 -2.54 0.31 8.11
CA LEU A 65 -2.56 0.76 9.50
C LEU A 65 -3.31 2.09 9.66
N ASP A 66 -3.03 3.05 8.78
CA ASP A 66 -3.62 4.38 8.80
C ASP A 66 -3.59 5.02 7.40
N SER A 67 -4.44 6.02 7.17
CA SER A 67 -4.45 6.82 5.95
C SER A 67 -4.68 8.30 6.28
N SER A 68 -3.80 9.17 5.78
CA SER A 68 -3.92 10.62 5.98
C SER A 68 -3.55 11.40 4.72
N ALA A 69 -4.16 12.57 4.54
CA ALA A 69 -3.82 13.51 3.48
C ALA A 69 -2.51 14.27 3.75
N HIS A 70 -2.00 14.22 4.99
CA HIS A 70 -0.79 14.92 5.40
C HIS A 70 0.14 14.01 6.21
N LEU A 71 1.42 13.96 5.83
CA LEU A 71 2.43 13.13 6.51
C LEU A 71 2.57 13.46 8.00
N ILE A 72 2.41 14.73 8.37
CA ILE A 72 2.51 15.16 9.77
C ILE A 72 1.37 14.57 10.63
N SER A 73 0.18 14.42 10.07
CA SER A 73 -0.97 13.80 10.75
C SER A 73 -0.82 12.28 10.85
N LEU A 74 -0.16 11.65 9.86
CA LEU A 74 0.19 10.23 9.89
C LEU A 74 1.23 9.92 10.97
N ALA A 75 2.21 10.82 11.15
CA ALA A 75 3.26 10.68 12.16
C ALA A 75 2.77 10.94 13.60
N ASP A 76 1.68 11.70 13.77
CA ASP A 76 1.09 11.99 15.08
C ASP A 76 0.35 10.77 15.65
N HIS A 77 -0.37 10.03 14.79
CA HIS A 77 -1.13 8.83 15.20
C HIS A 77 -0.28 7.56 15.31
N SER A 78 0.92 7.53 14.72
CA SER A 78 1.81 6.35 14.78
C SER A 78 2.49 6.14 16.14
N ARG A 79 2.35 7.08 17.09
CA ARG A 79 2.88 6.97 18.47
C ARG A 79 1.90 6.43 19.51
N SER A 80 0.65 6.17 19.15
CA SER A 80 -0.39 5.73 20.11
C SER A 80 -1.02 4.39 19.73
N SER A 81 -0.25 3.30 19.81
CA SER A 81 -0.79 1.95 20.04
C SER A 81 0.28 0.96 20.44
#